data_AF-A0A378Y1M5-F1
#
_entry.id   AF-A0A378Y1M5-F1
#
_cell.length_a   1.000
_cell.length_b   1.000
_cell.length_c   1.000
_cell.angle_alpha   90.00
_cell.angle_beta   90.00
_cell.angle_gamma   90.00
#
_symmetry.space_group_name_H-M   'P 1'
#
loop_
_entity.id
_entity.type
_entity.pdbx_description
1 polymer ?
#
loop_
_entity_poly.entity_id
_entity_poly.type
_entity_poly.pdbx_seq_one_letter_code
_entity_poly.pdbx_strand_id
1 'polypeptide(L)'
;MTDIHYRFVIQDVATDKYLLHVDSGTDHPYEDVETTNKATIWSSLEHVSYVLWWYVDMYRDYQIVNLDTNEVFIKDKQRGIPHVISVSK
;
A
#
# COMPACT_ATOMS: atom_id res chain seq x y z
N MET A 1 -24.20 -12.33 -4.10
CA MET A 1 -23.51 -11.06 -3.78
C MET A 1 -22.24 -11.09 -4.60
N THR A 2 -22.06 -10.17 -5.55
CA THR A 2 -20.78 -10.04 -6.25
C THR A 2 -19.80 -9.45 -5.26
N ASP A 3 -18.83 -10.26 -4.81
CA ASP A 3 -17.70 -9.77 -4.04
C ASP A 3 -16.96 -8.74 -4.90
N ILE A 4 -17.11 -7.46 -4.56
CA ILE A 4 -16.35 -6.39 -5.19
C ILE A 4 -14.93 -6.50 -4.62
N HIS A 5 -14.04 -7.10 -5.40
CA HIS A 5 -12.61 -7.12 -5.10
C HIS A 5 -12.00 -5.81 -5.57
N TYR A 6 -11.74 -4.90 -4.63
CA TYR A 6 -11.01 -3.68 -4.90
C TYR A 6 -9.53 -3.98 -5.17
N ARG A 7 -8.89 -3.14 -5.98
CA ARG A 7 -7.47 -3.20 -6.32
C ARG A 7 -6.72 -2.11 -5.58
N PHE A 8 -5.84 -2.52 -4.68
CA PHE A 8 -5.00 -1.62 -3.91
C PHE A 8 -3.55 -1.69 -4.38
N VAL A 9 -2.84 -0.58 -4.29
CA VAL A 9 -1.38 -0.48 -4.44
C VAL A 9 -0.78 0.31 -3.29
N ILE A 10 0.52 0.17 -3.04
CA ILE A 10 1.27 1.01 -2.11
C ILE A 10 2.12 2.00 -2.91
N GLN A 11 2.11 3.26 -2.52
CA GLN A 11 2.83 4.36 -3.15
C GLN A 11 3.75 5.05 -2.13
N ASP A 12 4.98 5.35 -2.52
CA ASP A 12 5.89 6.24 -1.81
C ASP A 12 5.43 7.69 -2.03
N VAL A 13 5.11 8.39 -0.94
CA VAL A 13 4.57 9.76 -1.01
C VAL A 13 5.62 10.75 -1.51
N ALA A 14 6.91 10.51 -1.26
CA ALA A 14 7.97 11.44 -1.61
C ALA A 14 8.37 11.35 -3.09
N THR A 15 8.27 10.15 -3.69
CA THR A 15 8.74 9.89 -5.05
C THR A 15 7.61 9.64 -6.06
N ASP A 16 6.37 9.52 -5.58
CA ASP A 16 5.19 9.11 -6.35
C ASP A 16 5.29 7.70 -6.98
N LYS A 17 6.34 6.93 -6.67
CA LYS A 17 6.54 5.56 -7.17
C LYS A 17 5.69 4.56 -6.41
N TYR A 18 5.47 3.41 -7.02
CA TYR A 18 4.69 2.30 -6.46
C TYR A 18 5.60 1.14 -6.07
N LEU A 19 5.14 0.31 -5.14
CA LEU A 19 5.90 -0.87 -4.72
C LEU A 19 5.54 -2.11 -5.55
N LEU A 20 6.56 -2.77 -6.06
CA LEU A 20 6.51 -4.14 -6.58
C LEU A 20 7.14 -5.08 -5.54
N HIS A 21 6.39 -6.06 -5.06
CA HIS A 21 6.90 -7.14 -4.23
C HIS A 21 7.79 -8.07 -5.06
N VAL A 22 9.05 -8.18 -4.69
CA VAL A 22 10.05 -9.06 -5.29
C VAL A 22 10.47 -10.09 -4.25
N ASP A 23 10.42 -11.38 -4.61
CA ASP A 23 10.89 -12.46 -3.73
C ASP A 23 12.42 -12.54 -3.78
N SER A 24 13.09 -11.54 -3.16
CA SER A 24 14.54 -11.36 -3.22
C SER A 24 15.28 -12.06 -2.07
N GLY A 25 14.56 -12.70 -1.14
CA GLY A 25 15.16 -13.32 0.06
C GLY A 25 15.83 -12.33 1.02
N THR A 26 15.52 -11.04 0.90
CA THR A 26 16.05 -9.96 1.77
C THR A 26 14.96 -9.43 2.70
N ASP A 27 15.36 -8.69 3.74
CA ASP A 27 14.44 -8.02 4.68
C ASP A 27 13.57 -6.93 4.02
N HIS A 28 13.89 -6.54 2.76
CA HIS A 28 13.16 -5.53 1.98
C HIS A 28 12.76 -6.09 0.61
N PRO A 29 11.72 -6.91 0.54
CA PRO A 29 11.29 -7.58 -0.69
C PRO A 29 10.49 -6.63 -1.61
N TYR A 30 10.90 -5.36 -1.76
CA TYR A 30 10.17 -4.39 -2.58
C TYR A 30 11.11 -3.56 -3.46
N GLU A 31 10.69 -3.36 -4.71
CA GLU A 31 11.31 -2.44 -5.66
C GLU A 31 10.35 -1.30 -6.01
N ASP A 32 10.89 -0.11 -6.24
CA ASP A 32 10.13 1.04 -6.73
C ASP A 32 9.88 0.92 -8.24
N VAL A 33 8.62 1.08 -8.65
CA VAL A 33 8.20 1.10 -10.05
C VAL A 33 7.37 2.34 -10.38
N GLU A 34 7.52 2.85 -11.60
CA GLU A 34 6.93 4.12 -12.02
C GLU A 34 5.40 4.06 -12.28
N THR A 35 4.82 2.86 -12.41
CA THR A 35 3.41 2.73 -12.82
C THR A 35 2.66 1.65 -12.04
N THR A 36 1.37 1.89 -11.82
CA THR A 36 0.46 0.96 -11.12
C THR A 36 0.34 -0.40 -11.81
N ASN A 37 0.47 -0.45 -13.14
CA ASN A 37 0.45 -1.70 -13.91
C ASN A 37 1.65 -2.62 -13.62
N LYS A 38 2.75 -2.06 -13.11
CA LYS A 38 3.94 -2.81 -12.70
C LYS A 38 3.98 -3.08 -11.20
N ALA A 39 3.14 -2.40 -10.43
CA ALA A 39 3.10 -2.54 -8.98
C ALA A 39 2.44 -3.87 -8.57
N THR A 40 2.69 -4.31 -7.35
CA THR A 40 1.89 -5.38 -6.77
C THR A 40 0.49 -4.86 -6.50
N ILE A 41 -0.52 -5.64 -6.90
CA ILE A 41 -1.92 -5.34 -6.65
C ILE A 41 -2.42 -6.24 -5.53
N TRP A 42 -2.99 -5.65 -4.50
CA TRP A 42 -3.64 -6.36 -3.39
C TRP A 42 -5.15 -6.30 -3.55
N SER A 43 -5.85 -7.39 -3.20
CA SER A 43 -7.30 -7.50 -3.29
C SER A 43 -8.06 -7.17 -1.99
N SER A 44 -7.33 -6.89 -0.91
CA SER A 44 -7.89 -6.63 0.43
C SER A 44 -7.18 -5.45 1.09
N LEU A 45 -7.97 -4.48 1.55
CA LEU A 45 -7.48 -3.35 2.32
C LEU A 45 -6.80 -3.79 3.63
N GLU A 46 -7.35 -4.83 4.28
CA GLU A 46 -6.79 -5.37 5.51
C GLU A 46 -5.37 -5.93 5.29
N HIS A 47 -5.19 -6.74 4.24
CA HIS A 47 -3.90 -7.33 3.94
C HIS A 47 -2.85 -6.26 3.58
N VAL A 48 -3.19 -5.32 2.70
CA VAL A 48 -2.26 -4.25 2.32
C VAL A 48 -1.96 -3.29 3.48
N SER A 49 -2.91 -3.08 4.42
CA SER A 49 -2.68 -2.31 5.65
C SER A 49 -1.65 -2.99 6.55
N TYR A 50 -1.68 -4.32 6.65
CA TYR A 50 -0.68 -5.08 7.38
C TYR A 50 0.71 -4.95 6.75
N VAL A 51 0.80 -5.04 5.41
CA VAL A 51 2.05 -4.85 4.67
C VAL A 51 2.62 -3.44 4.89
N LEU A 52 1.76 -2.41 4.75
CA LEU A 52 2.13 -1.02 4.97
C LEU A 52 2.72 -0.81 6.37
N TRP A 53 2.07 -1.39 7.38
CA TRP A 53 2.50 -1.28 8.79
C TRP A 53 3.82 -2.02 9.07
N TRP A 54 4.00 -3.23 8.53
CA TRP A 54 5.15 -4.10 8.85
C TRP A 54 6.43 -3.72 8.13
N TYR A 55 6.35 -3.54 6.82
CA TYR A 55 7.55 -3.51 5.98
C TYR A 55 7.91 -2.11 5.50
N VAL A 56 6.90 -1.27 5.31
CA VAL A 56 7.01 -0.11 4.43
C VAL A 56 7.22 1.18 5.23
N ASP A 57 6.45 1.37 6.30
CA ASP A 57 6.51 2.58 7.17
C ASP A 57 7.82 2.72 7.97
N MET A 58 8.65 1.68 8.03
CA MET A 58 9.94 1.74 8.76
C MET A 58 10.98 2.63 8.07
N TYR A 59 10.79 2.97 6.79
CA TYR A 59 11.82 3.61 5.96
C TYR A 59 11.43 4.97 5.42
N ARG A 60 10.17 5.16 5.01
CA ARG A 60 9.62 6.41 4.46
C ARG A 60 8.12 6.51 4.76
N ASP A 61 7.51 7.65 4.41
CA ASP A 61 6.06 7.79 4.42
C ASP A 61 5.46 7.16 3.14
N TYR A 62 4.54 6.22 3.33
CA TYR A 62 3.84 5.53 2.24
C TYR A 62 2.33 5.60 2.45
N GLN A 63 1.61 5.42 1.36
CA GLN A 63 0.15 5.40 1.34
C GLN A 63 -0.37 4.25 0.50
N ILE A 64 -1.57 3.77 0.83
CA ILE A 64 -2.33 2.82 0.02
C ILE A 64 -3.24 3.62 -0.90
N VAL A 65 -3.30 3.24 -2.18
CA VAL A 65 -4.22 3.83 -3.17
C VAL A 65 -5.18 2.76 -3.64
N ASN A 66 -6.49 3.01 -3.53
CA ASN A 66 -7.52 2.20 -4.17
C ASN A 66 -7.65 2.64 -5.64
N LEU A 67 -7.28 1.76 -6.57
CA LEU A 67 -7.29 2.04 -8.01
C LEU A 67 -8.70 2.14 -8.60
N ASP A 68 -9.72 1.66 -7.89
CA ASP A 68 -11.10 1.65 -8.39
C ASP A 68 -11.90 2.87 -7.88
N THR A 69 -11.57 3.41 -6.71
CA THR A 69 -12.26 4.56 -6.10
C THR A 69 -11.40 5.83 -6.03
N ASN A 70 -10.10 5.73 -6.29
CA ASN A 70 -9.09 6.76 -6.04
C ASN A 70 -8.98 7.21 -4.57
N GLU A 71 -9.56 6.44 -3.63
CA GLU A 71 -9.36 6.68 -2.21
C GLU A 71 -7.90 6.41 -1.81
N VAL A 72 -7.40 7.23 -0.89
CA VAL A 72 -6.06 7.09 -0.32
C VAL A 72 -6.20 6.76 1.15
N PHE A 73 -5.40 5.80 1.61
CA PHE A 73 -5.33 5.40 3.00
C PHE A 73 -3.92 5.54 3.51
N ILE A 74 -3.76 6.15 4.68
CA ILE A 74 -2.48 6.25 5.38
C ILE A 74 -2.58 5.52 6.72
N LYS A 75 -1.42 5.14 7.27
CA LYS A 75 -1.36 4.54 8.60
C LYS A 75 -1.97 5.50 9.64
N ASP A 76 -2.87 4.97 10.45
CA ASP A 76 -3.35 5.66 11.64
C ASP A 76 -2.24 5.64 12.69
N LYS A 77 -1.57 6.77 12.92
CA LYS A 77 -0.48 6.86 13.91
C LYS A 77 -0.99 6.88 15.37
N GLN A 78 -2.30 7.05 15.58
CA GLN A 78 -2.91 7.08 16.92
C GLN A 78 -3.42 5.70 17.34
N ARG A 79 -3.79 4.85 16.39
CA ARG A 79 -4.23 3.47 16.62
C ARG A 79 -3.09 2.51 16.30
N GLY A 80 -2.93 1.47 17.12
CA GLY A 80 -1.91 0.45 16.89
C GLY A 80 -2.15 -0.37 15.60
N ILE A 81 -1.35 -1.42 15.44
CA ILE A 81 -1.40 -2.43 14.37
C ILE A 81 -2.83 -2.89 14.06
N PRO A 82 -3.25 -3.10 12.79
CA PRO A 82 -2.87 -2.47 11.51
C PRO A 82 -4.02 -1.56 11.03
N HIS A 83 -4.21 -0.41 11.66
CA HIS A 83 -5.29 0.51 11.28
C HIS A 83 -4.80 1.56 10.27
N VAL A 84 -5.62 1.78 9.23
CA VAL A 84 -5.44 2.86 8.26
C VAL A 84 -6.68 3.76 8.26
N ILE A 85 -6.48 5.03 7.94
CA ILE A 85 -7.55 6.02 7.79
C ILE A 85 -7.61 6.49 6.34
N SER A 86 -8.82 6.66 5.81
CA SER A 86 -9.04 7.30 4.52
C SER A 86 -8.75 8.80 4.64
N VAL A 87 -8.05 9.35 3.66
CA VAL A 87 -7.74 10.78 3.58
C VAL A 87 -8.28 11.35 2.27
N SER A 88 -8.92 12.51 2.35
CA SER A 88 -9.27 13.29 1.16
C SER A 88 -8.00 13.95 0.64
N LYS A 89 -7.70 13.75 -0.65
CA LYS A 89 -6.69 14.55 -1.35
C LYS A 89 -7.14 16.00 -1.49
#